data_AF-A0A3S0CY33-F1
#
_entry.id   AF-A0A3S0CY33-F1
#
_cell.length_a   1.000
_cell.length_b   1.000
_cell.length_c   1.000
_cell.angle_alpha   90.00
_cell.angle_beta   90.00
_cell.angle_gamma   90.00
#
_symmetry.space_group_name_H-M   'P 1'
#
loop_
_entity.id
_entity.type
_entity.pdbx_description
1 polymer ?
#
loop_
_entity_poly.entity_id
_entity_poly.type
_entity_poly.pdbx_seq_one_letter_code
_entity_poly.pdbx_strand_id
1 'polypeptide(L)'
;MPATTLKPIEGRLRSACSECGAEFYVGLSIAMRCGINTGHGTCPNPNCQTFLHIEILEGDAAWTEPFREYLKRTGRLIPVEDGDVAE
;
A
#
# COMPACT_ATOMS: atom_id res chain seq x y z
N MET A 1 -12.57 -0.11 4.57
CA MET A 1 -11.72 -1.33 4.57
C MET A 1 -12.58 -2.52 4.92
N PRO A 2 -12.35 -3.71 4.33
CA PRO A 2 -13.00 -4.94 4.78
C PRO A 2 -12.58 -5.25 6.23
N ALA A 3 -13.46 -5.95 6.97
CA ALA A 3 -13.14 -6.42 8.31
C ALA A 3 -11.98 -7.44 8.24
N THR A 4 -10.93 -7.23 9.03
CA THR A 4 -9.77 -8.13 9.06
C THR A 4 -9.97 -9.28 10.05
N THR A 5 -9.55 -10.49 9.69
CA THR A 5 -9.54 -11.68 10.58
C THR A 5 -8.25 -11.80 11.42
N LEU A 6 -7.24 -10.98 11.12
CA LEU A 6 -5.97 -10.97 11.84
C LEU A 6 -6.14 -10.50 13.29
N LYS A 7 -5.46 -11.17 14.21
CA LYS A 7 -5.38 -10.74 15.62
C LYS A 7 -4.44 -9.53 15.74
N PRO A 8 -4.68 -8.58 16.66
CA PRO A 8 -3.74 -7.47 16.89
C PRO A 8 -2.35 -7.97 17.32
N ILE A 9 -1.29 -7.35 16.79
CA ILE A 9 0.11 -7.59 17.19
C ILE A 9 0.74 -6.23 17.50
N GLU A 10 1.39 -6.11 18.65
CA GLU A 10 2.05 -4.87 19.05
C GLU A 10 3.09 -4.42 18.00
N GLY A 11 3.07 -3.13 17.66
CA GLY A 11 3.99 -2.54 16.68
C GLY A 11 3.73 -2.92 15.22
N ARG A 12 2.60 -3.58 14.92
CA ARG A 12 2.17 -3.89 13.55
C ARG A 12 0.73 -3.44 13.31
N LEU A 13 0.46 -2.96 12.10
CA LEU A 13 -0.90 -2.62 11.67
C LEU A 13 -1.48 -3.75 10.82
N ARG A 14 -2.77 -4.01 10.98
CA ARG A 14 -3.48 -4.97 10.13
C ARG A 14 -3.82 -4.32 8.80
N SER A 15 -3.79 -5.10 7.73
CA SER A 15 -4.15 -4.62 6.40
C SER A 15 -4.59 -5.77 5.50
N ALA A 16 -5.12 -5.43 4.33
CA ALA A 16 -5.47 -6.38 3.29
C ALA A 16 -5.15 -5.77 1.92
N CYS A 17 -4.80 -6.62 0.97
CA CYS A 17 -4.58 -6.22 -0.42
C CYS A 17 -5.91 -5.76 -1.03
N SER A 18 -5.95 -4.54 -1.58
CA SER A 18 -7.12 -4.00 -2.27
C SER A 18 -7.57 -4.83 -3.48
N GLU A 19 -6.67 -5.59 -4.09
CA GLU A 19 -6.95 -6.38 -5.30
C GLU A 19 -7.43 -7.80 -5.00
N CYS A 20 -6.68 -8.56 -4.20
CA CYS A 20 -6.99 -9.98 -3.94
C CYS A 20 -7.58 -10.26 -2.55
N GLY A 21 -7.67 -9.25 -1.69
CA GLY A 21 -8.18 -9.40 -0.32
C GLY A 21 -7.27 -10.14 0.65
N ALA A 22 -6.07 -10.58 0.23
CA ALA A 22 -5.13 -11.26 1.13
C ALA A 22 -4.76 -10.36 2.30
N GLU A 23 -4.98 -10.86 3.52
CA GLU A 23 -4.69 -10.14 4.75
C GLU A 23 -3.21 -10.25 5.14
N PHE A 24 -2.64 -9.17 5.66
CA PHE A 24 -1.26 -9.15 6.14
C PHE A 24 -1.03 -8.07 7.19
N TYR A 25 0.13 -8.15 7.83
CA TYR A 25 0.59 -7.12 8.75
C TYR A 25 1.57 -6.16 8.09
N VAL A 26 1.35 -4.86 8.28
CA VAL A 26 2.29 -3.81 7.91
C VAL A 26 3.21 -3.54 9.11
N GLY A 27 4.51 -3.64 8.90
CA GLY A 27 5.51 -3.25 9.88
C GLY A 27 5.62 -1.73 9.97
N LEU A 28 5.52 -1.17 11.18
CA LEU A 28 5.72 0.26 11.39
C LEU A 28 7.22 0.59 11.39
N SER A 29 7.66 1.32 10.35
CA SER A 29 9.02 1.85 10.32
C SER A 29 9.21 2.98 11.34
N ILE A 30 10.47 3.32 11.65
CA ILE A 30 10.77 4.50 12.49
C ILE A 30 10.18 5.77 11.87
N ALA A 31 10.28 5.92 10.55
CA ALA A 31 9.70 7.05 9.81
C ALA A 31 8.17 7.16 10.04
N MET A 32 7.46 6.03 10.01
CA MET A 32 6.02 5.99 10.30
C MET A 32 5.70 6.37 11.74
N ARG A 33 6.53 5.94 12.70
CA ARG A 33 6.40 6.36 14.10
C ARG A 33 6.68 7.86 14.30
N CYS A 34 7.42 8.48 13.39
CA CYS A 34 7.70 9.92 13.39
C CYS A 34 6.69 10.74 12.57
N GLY A 35 5.58 10.14 12.11
CA GLY A 35 4.49 10.84 11.43
C GLY A 35 4.51 10.74 9.90
N ILE A 36 5.41 9.96 9.29
CA ILE A 36 5.33 9.64 7.86
C ILE A 36 4.32 8.49 7.69
N ASN A 37 3.06 8.85 7.56
CA ASN A 37 1.94 7.91 7.59
C ASN A 37 1.70 7.16 6.27
N THR A 38 2.73 6.98 5.44
CA THR A 38 2.62 6.34 4.13
C THR A 38 3.76 5.36 3.88
N GLY A 39 3.50 4.30 3.13
CA GLY A 39 4.48 3.31 2.71
C GLY A 39 4.11 2.66 1.38
N HIS A 40 4.98 1.77 0.91
CA HIS A 40 4.75 1.00 -0.32
C HIS A 40 5.25 -0.43 -0.12
N GLY A 41 4.63 -1.40 -0.79
CA GLY A 41 5.05 -2.78 -0.71
C GLY A 41 4.29 -3.69 -1.66
N THR A 42 4.83 -4.89 -1.89
CA THR A 42 4.17 -5.90 -2.73
C THR A 42 3.20 -6.73 -1.89
N CYS A 43 2.04 -7.06 -2.45
CA CYS A 43 1.13 -8.02 -1.84
C CYS A 43 1.85 -9.37 -1.59
N PRO A 44 1.71 -9.97 -0.40
CA PRO A 44 2.43 -11.21 -0.05
C PRO A 44 1.81 -12.47 -0.65
N ASN A 45 0.62 -12.38 -1.25
CA ASN A 45 0.00 -13.53 -1.90
C ASN A 45 0.77 -13.84 -3.20
N PRO A 46 1.35 -15.04 -3.36
CA PRO A 46 2.18 -15.37 -4.53
C PRO A 46 1.41 -15.28 -5.86
N ASN A 47 0.07 -15.41 -5.82
CA ASN A 47 -0.80 -15.28 -6.99
C ASN A 47 -1.26 -13.83 -7.25
N CYS A 48 -0.91 -12.89 -6.36
CA CYS A 48 -1.22 -11.47 -6.49
C CYS A 48 0.06 -10.67 -6.20
N GLN A 49 0.78 -10.30 -7.24
CA GLN A 49 2.03 -9.53 -7.12
C GLN A 49 1.80 -8.01 -7.23
N THR A 50 0.61 -7.53 -6.88
CA THR A 50 0.27 -6.12 -6.96
C THR A 50 1.19 -5.30 -6.06
N PHE A 51 1.80 -4.25 -6.62
CA PHE A 51 2.52 -3.24 -5.85
C PHE A 51 1.53 -2.23 -5.29
N LEU A 52 1.51 -2.08 -3.96
CA LEU A 52 0.51 -1.34 -3.21
C LEU A 52 1.10 -0.06 -2.63
N HIS A 53 0.30 1.01 -2.67
CA HIS A 53 0.44 2.12 -1.74
C HIS A 53 -0.25 1.76 -0.43
N ILE A 54 0.37 2.14 0.68
CA ILE A 54 -0.11 1.86 2.04
C ILE A 54 -0.25 3.19 2.77
N GLU A 55 -1.41 3.45 3.34
CA GLU A 55 -1.69 4.68 4.08
C GLU A 55 -2.18 4.36 5.50
N ILE A 56 -1.61 5.06 6.47
CA ILE A 56 -1.94 4.94 7.88
C ILE A 56 -2.89 6.09 8.22
N LEU A 57 -4.19 5.81 8.17
CA LEU A 57 -5.21 6.85 8.31
C LEU A 57 -5.41 7.23 9.77
N GLU A 58 -5.72 6.27 10.65
CA GLU A 58 -5.81 6.38 12.12
C GLU A 58 -6.20 5.00 12.68
N GLY A 59 -5.77 4.67 13.91
CA GLY A 59 -6.10 3.39 14.56
C GLY A 59 -5.09 2.26 14.33
N ASP A 60 -5.57 1.01 14.31
CA ASP A 60 -4.77 -0.21 14.29
C ASP A 60 -4.74 -0.91 12.91
N ALA A 61 -5.17 -0.19 11.87
CA ALA A 61 -5.24 -0.69 10.50
C ALA A 61 -4.60 0.28 9.49
N ALA A 62 -4.00 -0.29 8.46
CA ALA A 62 -3.48 0.45 7.31
C ALA A 62 -4.34 0.18 6.07
N TRP A 63 -4.66 1.24 5.34
CA TRP A 63 -5.37 1.16 4.07
C TRP A 63 -4.41 0.88 2.93
N THR A 64 -4.88 0.19 1.88
CA THR A 64 -4.09 -0.04 0.68
C THR A 64 -4.88 0.25 -0.59
N GLU A 65 -4.15 0.63 -1.63
CA GLU A 65 -4.60 0.69 -3.01
C GLU A 65 -3.46 0.28 -3.95
N PRO A 66 -3.74 -0.08 -5.22
CA PRO A 66 -2.67 -0.29 -6.20
C PRO A 66 -1.87 1.00 -6.37
N PHE A 67 -0.53 0.89 -6.36
CA PHE A 67 0.35 2.05 -6.44
C PHE A 67 0.10 2.88 -7.71
N ARG A 68 -0.32 2.24 -8.81
CA ARG A 68 -0.70 2.94 -10.05
C ARG A 68 -1.92 3.85 -9.85
N GLU A 69 -2.94 3.39 -9.12
CA GLU A 69 -4.13 4.18 -8.84
C GLU A 69 -3.80 5.34 -7.89
N TYR A 70 -2.95 5.10 -6.88
CA TYR A 70 -2.38 6.16 -6.06
C TYR A 70 -1.69 7.25 -6.90
N LEU A 71 -0.83 6.86 -7.85
CA LEU A 71 -0.13 7.81 -8.72
C LEU A 71 -1.09 8.63 -9.60
N LYS A 72 -2.14 8.00 -10.14
CA LYS A 72 -3.19 8.71 -10.88
C LYS A 72 -3.92 9.71 -9.98
N ARG A 73 -4.37 9.25 -8.80
CA ARG A 73 -5.10 10.03 -7.81
C ARG A 73 -4.31 11.25 -7.32
N THR A 74 -3.00 11.09 -7.17
CA THR A 74 -2.10 12.17 -6.70
C THR A 74 -1.52 13.03 -7.82
N GLY A 75 -1.88 12.79 -9.08
CA GLY A 75 -1.35 13.52 -10.23
C GLY A 75 0.15 13.31 -10.46
N ARG A 76 0.74 12.23 -9.91
CA ARG A 76 2.16 11.89 -10.03
C ARG A 76 2.46 10.95 -11.20
N LEU A 77 1.43 10.43 -11.83
CA LEU A 77 1.58 9.70 -13.08
C LEU A 77 1.79 10.72 -14.20
N ILE A 78 3.06 10.97 -14.55
CA ILE A 78 3.40 11.77 -15.72
C ILE A 78 2.97 10.93 -16.94
N PRO A 79 2.09 11.44 -17.83
CA PRO A 79 1.84 10.76 -19.09
C PRO A 79 3.18 10.69 -19.82
N VAL A 80 3.65 9.47 -20.10
CA VAL A 80 4.62 9.28 -21.16
C VAL A 80 3.88 9.65 -22.43
N GLU A 81 4.23 10.79 -23.03
CA GLU A 81 3.89 11.03 -24.43
C GLU A 81 4.51 9.86 -25.21
N ASP A 82 3.68 9.07 -25.88
CA ASP A 82 4.14 8.03 -26.80
C ASP A 82 5.02 8.70 -27.87
N GLY A 83 6.35 8.70 -27.71
CA GLY A 83 7.18 9.48 -28.64
C GLY A 83 8.70 9.32 -28.59
N ASP A 84 9.35 9.18 -27.44
CA ASP A 84 10.83 9.23 -27.41
C ASP A 84 11.46 7.92 -26.96
N VAL A 85 11.55 6.99 -27.91
CA VAL A 85 12.60 5.97 -27.90
C VAL A 85 13.87 6.68 -28.37
N ALA A 86 14.72 7.11 -27.44
CA ALA A 86 16.07 7.52 -27.79
C ALA A 86 16.88 6.25 -28.11
N GLU A 87 17.45 6.22 -29.32
CA GLU A 87 18.36 5.19 -29.85
C GLU A 87 19.56 4.88 -28.93
#